data_AF-A0A0F3IKL9-F1
#
_entry.id   AF-A0A0F3IKL9-F1
#
_cell.length_a   1.000
_cell.length_b   1.000
_cell.length_c   1.000
_cell.angle_alpha   90.00
_cell.angle_beta   90.00
_cell.angle_gamma   90.00
#
_symmetry.space_group_name_H-M   'P 1'
#
loop_
_entity.id
_entity.type
_entity.pdbx_description
1 polymer ?
#
loop_
_entity_poly.entity_id
_entity_poly.type
_entity_poly.pdbx_seq_one_letter_code
_entity_poly.pdbx_strand_id
1 'polypeptide(L)'
;MWRMQKTQDQFSADGYRFQSVELKETAFRIDGVFLPPENSDESPLIFAEVQYYQDPKIYARLLSEVMLYLYQNPTRNDWHAVVIFPERSFDPGIPQHYREFFDSRRIDVVYLQQVSSDNGSIGLQLLRLIELAEAAIPSHITRIKNQLDQQTPTIKETWLELLEMMLIYKLPRLSRDEVRIMLTEILNRELQETRFYQEVFSEGVIAGREEGRQQGQQQGLQEGRQEGEYLILSRILTRRFGALPRWAQVRLINASSEQLENWSERLLDAPDLPTLLNDK
;
A
#
# COMPACT_ATOMS: atom_id res chain seq x y z
N MET A 1 3.62 -12.66 -1.16
CA MET A 1 4.90 -13.06 -1.80
C MET A 1 4.84 -12.54 -3.23
N TRP A 2 5.13 -11.25 -3.41
CA TRP A 2 5.00 -10.57 -4.70
C TRP A 2 6.18 -10.93 -5.58
N ARG A 3 5.92 -11.69 -6.65
CA ARG A 3 6.87 -11.90 -7.74
C ARG A 3 6.44 -10.93 -8.84
N MET A 4 6.88 -9.68 -8.74
CA MET A 4 6.79 -8.76 -9.88
C MET A 4 7.57 -9.41 -11.02
N GLN A 5 6.86 -9.89 -12.04
CA GLN A 5 7.45 -10.03 -13.36
C GLN A 5 7.95 -8.64 -13.75
N LYS A 6 9.27 -8.51 -13.92
CA LYS A 6 9.90 -7.32 -14.49
C LYS A 6 9.35 -7.12 -15.91
N THR A 7 8.25 -6.39 -16.04
CA THR A 7 7.93 -5.72 -17.31
C THR A 7 8.84 -4.50 -17.34
N GLN A 8 9.92 -4.63 -18.12
CA GLN A 8 10.92 -3.59 -18.32
C GLN A 8 10.34 -2.57 -19.30
N ASP A 9 9.35 -1.79 -18.84
CA ASP A 9 8.81 -0.69 -19.64
C ASP A 9 9.86 0.42 -19.69
N GLN A 10 10.55 0.48 -20.84
CA GLN A 10 11.60 1.45 -21.12
C GLN A 10 10.97 2.81 -21.40
N PHE A 11 10.92 3.68 -20.39
CA PHE A 11 10.71 5.10 -20.61
C PHE A 11 11.99 5.69 -21.19
N SER A 12 12.01 5.95 -22.50
CA SER A 12 13.11 6.65 -23.16
C SER A 12 12.72 8.11 -23.41
N ALA A 13 13.31 9.01 -22.62
CA ALA A 13 13.54 10.37 -23.07
C ALA A 13 14.94 10.38 -23.70
N ASP A 14 15.05 10.75 -24.97
CA ASP A 14 16.31 10.84 -25.71
C ASP A 14 17.20 9.56 -25.69
N GLY A 15 16.59 8.38 -25.52
CA GLY A 15 17.29 7.10 -25.51
C GLY A 15 17.88 6.65 -24.17
N TYR A 16 17.65 7.40 -23.09
CA TYR A 16 18.04 6.98 -21.74
C TYR A 16 17.21 5.77 -21.26
N ARG A 17 17.81 4.93 -20.40
CA ARG A 17 17.16 3.76 -19.80
C ARG A 17 17.11 3.88 -18.28
N PHE A 18 15.91 3.86 -17.71
CA PHE A 18 15.71 3.89 -16.26
C PHE A 18 15.94 2.53 -15.59
N GLN A 19 16.60 2.53 -14.44
CA GLN A 19 16.78 1.39 -13.54
C GLN A 19 16.68 1.82 -12.08
N SER A 20 15.92 1.07 -11.27
CA SER A 20 16.01 1.16 -9.81
C SER A 20 17.01 0.12 -9.32
N VAL A 21 18.00 0.53 -8.53
CA VAL A 21 19.17 -0.30 -8.19
C VAL A 21 19.24 -0.51 -6.68
N GLU A 22 19.24 -1.77 -6.26
CA GLU A 22 19.43 -2.18 -4.88
C GLU A 22 20.87 -2.69 -4.70
N LEU A 23 21.66 -2.01 -3.87
CA LEU A 23 23.07 -2.32 -3.66
C LEU A 23 23.18 -3.36 -2.52
N LYS A 24 23.49 -4.60 -2.89
CA LYS A 24 23.36 -5.80 -2.04
C LYS A 24 24.21 -5.82 -0.77
N GLU A 25 25.26 -5.01 -0.67
CA GLU A 25 26.24 -5.10 0.44
C GLU A 25 25.98 -4.10 1.59
N THR A 26 25.04 -3.16 1.44
CA THR A 26 24.95 -2.01 2.37
C THR A 26 23.54 -1.48 2.69
N ALA A 27 22.47 -2.16 2.29
CA ALA A 27 21.08 -1.67 2.42
C ALA A 27 20.84 -0.29 1.76
N PHE A 28 21.75 0.15 0.90
CA PHE A 28 21.59 1.35 0.10
C PHE A 28 20.76 1.02 -1.15
N ARG A 29 19.79 1.87 -1.45
CA ARG A 29 18.94 1.77 -2.63
C ARG A 29 18.94 3.12 -3.30
N ILE A 30 19.23 3.13 -4.60
CA ILE A 30 19.11 4.31 -5.42
C ILE A 30 17.71 4.30 -6.02
N ASP A 31 16.95 5.37 -5.78
CA ASP A 31 15.58 5.50 -6.28
C ASP A 31 15.53 5.36 -7.81
N GLY A 32 16.42 6.09 -8.50
CA GLY A 32 16.54 6.05 -9.94
C GLY A 32 17.97 6.22 -10.47
N VAL A 33 18.34 5.37 -11.42
CA VAL A 33 19.53 5.52 -12.26
C VAL A 33 19.08 5.53 -13.71
N PHE A 34 19.36 6.60 -14.44
CA PHE A 34 19.16 6.69 -15.88
C PHE A 34 20.48 6.46 -16.58
N LEU A 35 20.56 5.36 -17.31
CA LEU A 35 21.71 5.00 -18.12
C LEU A 35 21.65 5.73 -19.46
N PRO A 36 22.78 6.27 -19.94
CA PRO A 36 22.83 6.93 -21.23
C PRO A 36 22.54 5.95 -22.39
N PRO A 37 22.22 6.48 -23.59
CA PRO A 37 22.07 5.68 -24.80
C PRO A 37 23.30 4.82 -25.08
N GLU A 38 23.10 3.65 -25.70
CA GLU A 38 24.22 2.77 -26.07
C GLU A 38 25.19 3.50 -27.02
N ASN A 39 26.50 3.36 -26.74
CA ASN A 39 27.59 4.01 -27.48
C ASN A 39 27.66 5.55 -27.37
N SER A 40 27.01 6.15 -26.36
CA SER A 40 27.22 7.56 -26.03
C SER A 40 28.18 7.68 -24.86
N ASP A 41 29.47 7.96 -25.11
CA ASP A 41 30.46 8.19 -24.05
C ASP A 41 30.39 9.62 -23.47
N GLU A 42 29.75 10.55 -24.17
CA GLU A 42 29.62 11.96 -23.76
C GLU A 42 28.42 12.21 -22.83
N SER A 43 27.42 11.33 -22.84
CA SER A 43 26.22 11.46 -22.02
C SER A 43 26.48 10.97 -20.59
N PRO A 44 26.11 11.71 -19.54
CA PRO A 44 26.34 11.27 -18.16
C PRO A 44 25.34 10.19 -17.73
N LEU A 45 25.71 9.41 -16.71
CA LEU A 45 24.71 8.71 -15.89
C LEU A 45 23.95 9.75 -15.07
N ILE A 46 22.62 9.62 -14.99
CA ILE A 46 21.80 10.49 -14.16
C ILE A 46 21.28 9.71 -12.97
N PHE A 47 21.66 10.12 -11.77
CA PHE A 47 21.12 9.60 -10.51
C PHE A 47 19.98 10.49 -10.06
N ALA A 48 18.82 9.93 -9.73
CA ALA A 48 17.67 10.67 -9.25
C ALA A 48 17.27 10.13 -7.88
N GLU A 49 17.13 11.05 -6.92
CA GLU A 49 16.74 10.75 -5.55
C GLU A 49 15.53 11.60 -5.17
N VAL A 50 14.48 10.99 -4.63
CA VAL A 50 13.20 11.67 -4.36
C VAL A 50 12.89 11.61 -2.87
N GLN A 51 12.78 12.78 -2.23
CA GLN A 51 12.79 12.87 -0.76
C GLN A 51 11.56 13.63 -0.23
N TYR A 52 10.58 12.89 0.32
CA TYR A 52 9.31 13.42 0.85
C TYR A 52 9.26 13.57 2.39
N TYR A 53 10.38 13.36 3.07
CA TYR A 53 10.52 13.54 4.51
C TYR A 53 11.83 14.26 4.83
N GLN A 54 11.93 14.88 6.00
CA GLN A 54 13.16 15.55 6.41
C GLN A 54 14.24 14.50 6.74
N ASP A 55 15.30 14.48 5.93
CA ASP A 55 16.49 13.67 6.18
C ASP A 55 17.73 14.56 6.19
N PRO A 56 18.35 14.82 7.36
CA PRO A 56 19.54 15.66 7.44
C PRO A 56 20.78 15.02 6.77
N LYS A 57 20.72 13.73 6.42
CA LYS A 57 21.83 12.99 5.81
C LYS A 57 21.65 12.70 4.33
N ILE A 58 20.59 13.22 3.69
CA ILE A 58 20.24 12.92 2.29
C ILE A 58 21.43 13.06 1.33
N TYR A 59 22.18 14.16 1.40
CA TYR A 59 23.31 14.39 0.50
C TYR A 59 24.50 13.47 0.75
N ALA A 60 24.77 13.13 2.02
CA ALA A 60 25.81 12.18 2.37
C ALA A 60 25.44 10.77 1.88
N ARG A 61 24.16 10.40 2.00
CA ARG A 61 23.62 9.12 1.54
C ARG A 61 23.69 9.02 0.01
N LEU A 62 23.17 10.02 -0.70
CA LEU A 62 23.25 10.10 -2.16
C LEU A 62 24.68 9.95 -2.67
N LEU A 63 25.63 10.71 -2.11
CA LEU A 63 27.03 10.62 -2.55
C LEU A 63 27.62 9.25 -2.26
N SER A 64 27.31 8.65 -1.12
CA SER A 64 27.75 7.28 -0.79
C SER A 64 27.22 6.26 -1.78
N GLU A 65 25.94 6.38 -2.14
CA GLU A 65 25.24 5.56 -3.13
C GLU A 65 25.84 5.70 -4.53
N VAL A 66 26.02 6.93 -5.01
CA VAL A 66 26.61 7.21 -6.33
C VAL A 66 28.03 6.65 -6.41
N MET A 67 28.87 6.94 -5.41
CA MET A 67 30.26 6.46 -5.42
C MET A 67 30.34 4.93 -5.35
N LEU A 68 29.48 4.29 -4.55
CA LEU A 68 29.41 2.83 -4.48
C LEU A 68 28.93 2.24 -5.81
N TYR A 69 27.94 2.84 -6.46
CA TYR A 69 27.47 2.40 -7.76
C TYR A 69 28.59 2.47 -8.81
N LEU A 70 29.29 3.60 -8.91
CA LEU A 70 30.39 3.79 -9.86
C LEU A 70 31.56 2.84 -9.59
N TYR A 71 31.84 2.53 -8.32
CA TYR A 71 32.82 1.52 -7.95
C TYR A 71 32.44 0.11 -8.44
N GLN A 72 31.17 -0.27 -8.30
CA GLN A 72 30.66 -1.58 -8.73
C GLN A 72 30.44 -1.67 -10.24
N ASN A 73 30.22 -0.54 -10.92
CA ASN A 73 29.92 -0.46 -12.34
C ASN A 73 30.88 0.52 -13.04
N PRO A 74 32.15 0.13 -13.26
CA PRO A 74 33.11 0.98 -13.93
C PRO A 74 32.62 1.43 -15.31
N THR A 75 32.64 2.74 -15.53
CA THR A 75 32.15 3.37 -16.75
C THR A 75 33.05 4.54 -17.16
N ARG A 76 33.01 4.89 -18.45
CA ARG A 76 33.70 6.07 -19.00
C ARG A 76 32.84 7.33 -18.97
N ASN A 77 31.52 7.15 -18.91
CA ASN A 77 30.57 8.23 -18.83
C ASN A 77 30.79 9.04 -17.56
N ASP A 78 30.61 10.35 -17.64
CA ASP A 78 30.51 11.19 -16.46
C ASP A 78 29.21 10.89 -15.69
N TRP A 79 28.99 11.55 -14.56
CA TRP A 79 27.76 11.42 -13.79
C TRP A 79 27.20 12.77 -13.36
N HIS A 80 25.88 12.79 -13.22
CA HIS A 80 25.10 13.90 -12.72
C HIS A 80 24.04 13.37 -11.75
N ALA A 81 23.67 14.13 -10.72
CA ALA A 81 22.59 13.76 -9.83
C ALA A 81 21.54 14.86 -9.68
N VAL A 82 20.30 14.44 -9.52
CA VAL A 82 19.15 15.32 -9.29
C VAL A 82 18.47 14.89 -8.00
N VAL A 83 18.38 15.80 -7.04
CA VAL A 83 17.63 15.59 -5.80
C VAL A 83 16.31 16.32 -5.91
N ILE A 84 15.21 15.59 -5.75
CA ILE A 84 13.86 16.10 -5.93
C ILE A 84 13.17 16.19 -4.57
N PHE A 85 12.82 17.41 -4.16
CA PHE A 85 12.00 17.66 -2.98
C PHE A 85 10.61 18.18 -3.40
N PRO A 86 9.55 17.91 -2.60
CA PRO A 86 8.25 18.56 -2.80
C PRO A 86 8.38 20.09 -2.74
N GLU A 87 8.95 20.59 -1.64
CA GLU A 87 9.17 22.00 -1.37
C GLU A 87 10.47 22.23 -0.59
N ARG A 88 10.89 23.49 -0.49
CA ARG A 88 12.16 23.86 0.16
C ARG A 88 12.24 23.49 1.64
N SER A 89 11.12 23.30 2.33
CA SER A 89 11.08 22.94 3.76
C SER A 89 11.63 21.53 4.06
N PHE A 90 11.69 20.66 3.05
CA PHE A 90 12.23 19.30 3.15
C PHE A 90 13.74 19.23 2.90
N ASP A 91 14.31 20.27 2.31
CA ASP A 91 15.74 20.38 2.03
C ASP A 91 16.49 20.83 3.29
N PRO A 92 17.40 20.00 3.85
CA PRO A 92 18.16 20.34 5.05
C PRO A 92 19.23 21.42 4.82
N GLY A 93 19.42 21.86 3.58
CA GLY A 93 20.44 22.80 3.14
C GLY A 93 21.74 22.09 2.75
N ILE A 94 22.40 22.63 1.73
CA ILE A 94 23.65 22.08 1.19
C ILE A 94 24.77 22.17 2.24
N PRO A 95 25.33 21.03 2.69
CA PRO A 95 26.44 21.02 3.63
C PRO A 95 27.72 21.57 3.02
N GLN A 96 28.54 22.27 3.82
CA GLN A 96 29.78 22.89 3.33
C GLN A 96 30.75 21.89 2.68
N HIS A 97 30.83 20.68 3.21
CA HIS A 97 31.77 19.65 2.74
C HIS A 97 31.39 19.02 1.38
N TYR A 98 30.19 19.29 0.86
CA TYR A 98 29.76 18.83 -0.48
C TYR A 98 29.57 19.96 -1.48
N ARG A 99 29.87 21.21 -1.09
CA ARG A 99 29.51 22.40 -1.86
C ARG A 99 30.00 22.37 -3.32
N GLU A 100 31.19 21.83 -3.56
CA GLU A 100 31.78 21.70 -4.89
C GLU A 100 30.89 20.94 -5.89
N PHE A 101 30.14 19.94 -5.42
CA PHE A 101 29.22 19.17 -6.26
C PHE A 101 28.03 20.01 -6.73
N PHE A 102 27.59 20.98 -5.94
CA PHE A 102 26.48 21.87 -6.28
C PHE A 102 26.96 23.07 -7.10
N ASP A 103 28.10 23.66 -6.72
CA ASP A 103 28.71 24.78 -7.43
C ASP A 103 29.07 24.40 -8.88
N SER A 104 29.53 23.17 -9.08
CA SER A 104 29.85 22.62 -10.40
C SER A 104 28.65 22.12 -11.20
N ARG A 105 27.41 22.21 -10.66
CA ARG A 105 26.20 21.62 -11.26
C ARG A 105 26.29 20.10 -11.45
N ARG A 106 27.12 19.42 -10.67
CA ARG A 106 27.19 17.96 -10.64
C ARG A 106 26.00 17.36 -9.89
N ILE A 107 25.47 18.11 -8.92
CA ILE A 107 24.22 17.82 -8.23
C ILE A 107 23.29 19.03 -8.36
N ASP A 108 22.13 18.85 -8.96
CA ASP A 108 21.06 19.85 -8.97
C ASP A 108 19.96 19.48 -7.98
N VAL A 109 19.42 20.49 -7.29
CA VAL A 109 18.28 20.35 -6.39
C VAL A 109 17.05 20.93 -7.07
N VAL A 110 16.01 20.11 -7.21
CA VAL A 110 14.76 20.44 -7.84
C VAL A 110 13.65 20.44 -6.80
N TYR A 111 12.89 21.53 -6.74
CA TYR A 111 11.69 21.61 -5.92
C TYR A 111 10.46 21.47 -6.81
N LEU A 112 9.64 20.43 -6.60
CA LEU A 112 8.46 20.14 -7.42
C LEU A 112 7.50 21.33 -7.45
N GLN A 113 7.31 22.01 -6.33
CA GLN A 113 6.51 23.24 -6.24
C GLN A 113 6.94 24.32 -7.25
N GLN A 114 8.24 24.41 -7.59
CA GLN A 114 8.80 25.43 -8.49
C GLN A 114 8.77 25.01 -9.96
N VAL A 115 8.85 23.71 -10.24
CA VAL A 115 8.82 23.16 -11.61
C VAL A 115 7.40 22.93 -12.12
N SER A 116 6.43 22.92 -11.19
CA SER A 116 4.99 22.76 -11.45
C SER A 116 4.36 23.97 -12.15
N SER A 117 4.86 24.34 -13.33
CA SER A 117 4.14 25.22 -14.25
C SER A 117 2.97 24.46 -14.90
N ASP A 118 1.89 25.15 -15.24
CA ASP A 118 0.70 24.56 -15.88
C ASP A 118 0.98 23.94 -17.26
N ASN A 119 2.19 24.14 -17.81
CA ASN A 119 2.65 23.61 -19.10
C ASN A 119 3.71 22.50 -18.98
N GLY A 120 3.90 21.91 -17.79
CA GLY A 120 4.82 20.79 -17.59
C GLY A 120 4.45 19.52 -18.37
N SER A 121 5.40 18.59 -18.48
CA SER A 121 5.16 17.25 -19.04
C SER A 121 4.11 16.48 -18.24
N ILE A 122 3.50 15.46 -18.85
CA ILE A 122 2.48 14.63 -18.20
C ILE A 122 2.99 14.08 -16.86
N GLY A 123 4.22 13.55 -16.81
CA GLY A 123 4.84 13.04 -15.58
C GLY A 123 4.95 14.09 -14.47
N LEU A 124 5.31 15.34 -14.79
CA LEU A 124 5.35 16.42 -13.80
C LEU A 124 3.95 16.82 -13.32
N GLN A 125 2.97 16.82 -14.23
CA GLN A 125 1.57 17.08 -13.85
C GLN A 125 1.01 15.97 -12.95
N LEU A 126 1.39 14.73 -13.21
CA LEU A 126 1.09 13.57 -12.39
C LEU A 126 1.72 13.70 -10.99
N LEU A 127 3.00 14.05 -10.88
CA LEU A 127 3.63 14.29 -9.57
C LEU A 127 2.97 15.43 -8.79
N ARG A 128 2.52 16.49 -9.46
CA ARG A 128 1.77 17.58 -8.83
C ARG A 128 0.47 17.11 -8.19
N LEU A 129 -0.10 16.00 -8.67
CA LEU A 129 -1.23 15.38 -7.99
C LEU A 129 -0.88 14.96 -6.58
N ILE A 130 0.36 14.89 -6.10
CA ILE A 130 0.63 14.56 -4.69
C ILE A 130 0.33 15.76 -3.76
N GLU A 131 0.59 16.98 -4.23
CA GLU A 131 0.54 18.20 -3.41
C GLU A 131 -0.79 18.96 -3.50
N LEU A 132 -1.60 18.73 -4.54
CA LEU A 132 -2.82 19.52 -4.79
C LEU A 132 -3.89 19.30 -3.71
N ALA A 133 -4.62 20.36 -3.35
CA ALA A 133 -5.86 20.21 -2.56
C ALA A 133 -6.92 19.42 -3.36
N GLU A 134 -7.75 18.63 -2.66
CA GLU A 134 -8.74 17.74 -3.30
C GLU A 134 -9.67 18.48 -4.30
N ALA A 135 -10.11 19.70 -3.95
CA ALA A 135 -10.96 20.53 -4.80
C ALA A 135 -10.32 20.95 -6.14
N ALA A 136 -8.99 20.99 -6.23
CA ALA A 136 -8.26 21.39 -7.45
C ALA A 136 -7.96 20.20 -8.38
N ILE A 137 -8.13 18.96 -7.90
CA ILE A 137 -7.79 17.73 -8.63
C ILE A 137 -8.62 17.56 -9.92
N PRO A 138 -9.96 17.74 -9.94
CA PRO A 138 -10.75 17.54 -11.15
C PRO A 138 -10.25 18.38 -12.33
N SER A 139 -10.06 19.69 -12.11
CA SER A 139 -9.56 20.61 -13.13
C SER A 139 -8.15 20.27 -13.62
N HIS A 140 -7.31 19.73 -12.73
CA HIS A 140 -5.95 19.33 -13.07
C HIS A 140 -5.93 18.04 -13.90
N ILE A 141 -6.79 17.07 -13.60
CA ILE A 141 -6.97 15.84 -14.40
C ILE A 141 -7.47 16.17 -15.80
N THR A 142 -8.42 17.10 -15.95
CA THR A 142 -8.87 17.53 -17.29
C THR A 142 -7.69 18.04 -18.13
N ARG A 143 -6.73 18.72 -17.50
CA ARG A 143 -5.54 19.24 -18.16
C ARG A 143 -4.58 18.11 -18.57
N ILE A 144 -4.32 17.16 -17.66
CA ILE A 144 -3.54 15.94 -17.93
C ILE A 144 -4.17 15.17 -19.09
N LYS A 145 -5.49 14.99 -19.09
CA LYS A 145 -6.22 14.31 -20.16
C LYS A 145 -6.01 14.99 -21.52
N ASN A 146 -6.11 16.31 -21.59
CA ASN A 146 -5.91 17.03 -22.85
C ASN A 146 -4.51 16.82 -23.42
N GLN A 147 -3.48 16.67 -22.58
CA GLN A 147 -2.13 16.31 -23.01
C GLN A 147 -2.02 14.84 -23.42
N LEU A 148 -2.68 13.94 -22.68
CA LEU A 148 -2.73 12.51 -22.99
C LEU A 148 -3.41 12.21 -24.33
N ASP A 149 -4.46 12.95 -24.66
CA ASP A 149 -5.17 12.83 -25.94
C ASP A 149 -4.29 13.17 -27.16
N GLN A 150 -3.16 13.86 -26.94
CA GLN A 150 -2.17 14.17 -27.97
C GLN A 150 -1.06 13.12 -28.10
N GLN A 151 -1.02 12.13 -27.20
CA GLN A 151 -0.01 11.06 -27.21
C GLN A 151 -0.48 9.85 -28.03
N THR A 152 0.46 8.96 -28.37
CA THR A 152 0.12 7.68 -29.01
C THR A 152 -0.70 6.80 -28.07
N PRO A 153 -1.57 5.90 -28.58
CA PRO A 153 -2.42 5.04 -27.75
C PRO A 153 -1.66 4.25 -26.68
N THR A 154 -0.47 3.74 -27.02
CA THR A 154 0.38 2.98 -26.08
C THR A 154 0.87 3.84 -24.92
N ILE A 155 1.44 5.01 -25.21
CA ILE A 155 1.94 5.94 -24.18
C ILE A 155 0.79 6.47 -23.32
N LYS A 156 -0.34 6.79 -23.98
CA LYS A 156 -1.56 7.24 -23.32
C LYS A 156 -2.05 6.22 -22.29
N GLU A 157 -2.12 4.94 -22.65
CA GLU A 157 -2.58 3.88 -21.75
C GLU A 157 -1.68 3.75 -20.52
N THR A 158 -0.36 3.73 -20.71
CA THR A 158 0.61 3.65 -19.60
C THR A 158 0.43 4.79 -18.60
N TRP A 159 0.27 6.03 -19.08
CA TRP A 159 0.07 7.17 -18.19
C TRP A 159 -1.31 7.19 -17.53
N LEU A 160 -2.35 6.68 -18.20
CA LEU A 160 -3.68 6.53 -17.60
C LEU A 160 -3.67 5.52 -16.45
N GLU A 161 -3.00 4.37 -16.62
CA GLU A 161 -2.84 3.38 -15.53
C GLU A 161 -2.11 4.00 -14.32
N LEU A 162 -1.05 4.76 -14.55
CA LEU A 162 -0.33 5.46 -13.48
C LEU A 162 -1.19 6.53 -12.79
N LEU A 163 -1.94 7.32 -13.57
CA LEU A 163 -2.86 8.32 -13.04
C LEU A 163 -3.91 7.70 -12.12
N GLU A 164 -4.53 6.60 -12.55
CA GLU A 164 -5.51 5.88 -11.76
C GLU A 164 -4.95 5.37 -10.44
N MET A 165 -3.78 4.73 -10.51
CA MET A 165 -3.08 4.24 -9.33
C MET A 165 -2.88 5.39 -8.33
N MET A 166 -2.34 6.52 -8.79
CA MET A 166 -2.11 7.67 -7.91
C MET A 166 -3.40 8.25 -7.34
N LEU A 167 -4.48 8.36 -8.12
CA LEU A 167 -5.75 8.90 -7.62
C LEU A 167 -6.31 8.04 -6.50
N ILE A 168 -6.19 6.71 -6.61
CA ILE A 168 -6.67 5.78 -5.58
C ILE A 168 -5.85 5.93 -4.29
N TYR A 169 -4.53 6.06 -4.39
CA TYR A 169 -3.68 6.24 -3.20
C TYR A 169 -3.75 7.65 -2.59
N LYS A 170 -3.89 8.68 -3.43
CA LYS A 170 -3.84 10.08 -3.02
C LYS A 170 -5.17 10.59 -2.48
N LEU A 171 -6.28 9.90 -2.78
CA LEU A 171 -7.62 10.28 -2.35
C LEU A 171 -8.22 9.25 -1.38
N PRO A 172 -7.59 8.96 -0.22
CA PRO A 172 -8.10 7.97 0.72
C PRO A 172 -9.43 8.39 1.38
N ARG A 173 -9.79 9.68 1.27
CA ARG A 173 -11.02 10.26 1.84
C ARG A 173 -12.18 10.34 0.85
N LEU A 174 -11.90 10.32 -0.45
CA LEU A 174 -12.99 10.22 -1.42
C LEU A 174 -13.51 8.79 -1.43
N SER A 175 -14.83 8.68 -1.49
CA SER A 175 -15.49 7.41 -1.69
C SER A 175 -15.06 6.82 -3.04
N ARG A 176 -15.08 5.48 -3.13
CA ARG A 176 -14.82 4.75 -4.38
C ARG A 176 -15.73 5.25 -5.52
N ASP A 177 -16.92 5.73 -5.19
CA ASP A 177 -17.87 6.29 -6.15
C ASP A 177 -17.44 7.66 -6.69
N GLU A 178 -16.85 8.52 -5.89
CA GLU A 178 -16.38 9.83 -6.37
C GLU A 178 -15.14 9.71 -7.27
N VAL A 179 -14.21 8.83 -6.92
CA VAL A 179 -13.08 8.48 -7.81
C VAL A 179 -13.63 7.86 -9.11
N ARG A 180 -14.73 7.10 -9.03
CA ARG A 180 -15.37 6.52 -10.20
C ARG A 180 -16.02 7.52 -11.12
N ILE A 181 -16.78 8.44 -10.56
CA ILE A 181 -17.37 9.54 -11.30
C ILE A 181 -16.27 10.34 -12.00
N MET A 182 -15.16 10.63 -11.32
CA MET A 182 -14.03 11.35 -11.89
C MET A 182 -13.39 10.62 -13.08
N LEU A 183 -13.15 9.31 -12.97
CA LEU A 183 -12.56 8.51 -14.05
C LEU A 183 -13.53 8.33 -15.23
N THR A 184 -14.82 8.18 -14.98
CA THR A 184 -15.82 8.01 -16.04
C THR A 184 -16.19 9.34 -16.72
N GLU A 185 -16.42 10.41 -15.96
CA GLU A 185 -16.83 11.71 -16.52
C GLU A 185 -15.68 12.50 -17.13
N ILE A 186 -14.48 12.45 -16.51
CA ILE A 186 -13.34 13.22 -17.01
C ILE A 186 -12.55 12.40 -18.02
N LEU A 187 -12.14 11.17 -17.66
CA LEU A 187 -11.25 10.36 -18.51
C LEU A 187 -11.97 9.49 -19.54
N ASN A 188 -13.31 9.47 -19.55
CA ASN A 188 -14.13 8.59 -20.39
C ASN A 188 -13.74 7.10 -20.24
N ARG A 189 -13.43 6.66 -19.02
CA ARG A 189 -13.02 5.28 -18.74
C ARG A 189 -13.92 4.66 -17.67
N GLU A 190 -14.32 3.42 -17.89
CA GLU A 190 -15.00 2.64 -16.86
C GLU A 190 -13.97 1.99 -15.94
N LEU A 191 -13.98 2.32 -14.65
CA LEU A 191 -13.06 1.72 -13.66
C LEU A 191 -13.06 0.19 -13.69
N GLN A 192 -14.23 -0.42 -13.90
CA GLN A 192 -14.38 -1.88 -13.90
C GLN A 192 -13.62 -2.58 -15.03
N GLU A 193 -13.27 -1.86 -16.09
CA GLU A 193 -12.50 -2.37 -17.22
C GLU A 193 -10.99 -2.24 -17.01
N THR A 194 -10.55 -1.52 -15.98
CA THR A 194 -9.13 -1.28 -15.70
C THR A 194 -8.52 -2.49 -14.98
N ARG A 195 -7.32 -2.90 -15.40
CA ARG A 195 -6.59 -4.04 -14.80
C ARG A 195 -6.38 -3.83 -13.30
N PHE A 196 -5.96 -2.62 -12.92
CA PHE A 196 -5.72 -2.27 -11.52
C PHE A 196 -6.98 -2.43 -10.65
N TYR A 197 -8.14 -1.96 -11.11
CA TYR A 197 -9.38 -2.09 -10.34
C TYR A 197 -9.83 -3.55 -10.22
N GLN A 198 -9.68 -4.35 -11.27
CA GLN A 198 -9.99 -5.79 -11.21
C GLN A 198 -9.11 -6.50 -10.18
N GLU A 199 -7.81 -6.21 -10.15
CA GLU A 199 -6.86 -6.78 -9.20
C GLU A 199 -7.17 -6.34 -7.75
N VAL A 200 -7.21 -5.05 -7.47
CA VAL A 200 -7.45 -4.52 -6.12
C VAL A 200 -8.83 -4.93 -5.59
N PHE A 201 -9.86 -4.91 -6.44
CA PHE A 201 -11.19 -5.37 -6.06
C PHE A 201 -11.20 -6.88 -5.79
N SER A 202 -10.52 -7.68 -6.61
CA SER A 202 -10.43 -9.14 -6.40
C SER A 202 -9.74 -9.49 -5.08
N GLU A 203 -8.63 -8.82 -4.75
CA GLU A 203 -7.94 -9.02 -3.47
C GLU A 203 -8.83 -8.64 -2.28
N GLY A 204 -9.56 -7.53 -2.38
CA GLY A 204 -10.51 -7.10 -1.35
C GLY A 204 -11.68 -8.08 -1.14
N VAL A 205 -12.22 -8.64 -2.23
CA VAL A 205 -13.28 -9.66 -2.16
C VAL A 205 -12.76 -10.97 -1.56
N ILE A 206 -11.54 -11.38 -1.92
CA ILE A 206 -10.91 -12.57 -1.35
C ILE A 206 -10.68 -12.39 0.15
N ALA A 207 -10.12 -11.25 0.56
CA ALA A 207 -9.90 -10.94 1.97
C ALA A 207 -11.20 -10.95 2.78
N GLY A 208 -12.24 -10.25 2.28
CA GLY A 208 -13.54 -10.21 2.97
C GLY A 208 -14.24 -11.57 3.04
N ARG A 209 -14.11 -12.41 2.01
CA ARG A 209 -14.66 -13.78 2.03
C ARG A 209 -13.93 -14.65 3.05
N GLU A 210 -12.61 -14.51 3.15
CA GLU A 210 -11.80 -15.27 4.09
C GLU A 210 -12.07 -14.85 5.54
N GLU A 211 -12.19 -13.55 5.82
CA GLU A 211 -12.62 -13.05 7.13
C GLU A 211 -14.02 -13.54 7.50
N GLY A 212 -14.99 -13.44 6.59
CA GLY A 212 -16.35 -13.93 6.83
C GLY A 212 -16.40 -15.44 7.07
N ARG A 213 -15.57 -16.22 6.36
CA ARG A 213 -15.43 -17.66 6.57
C ARG A 213 -14.86 -17.96 7.96
N GLN A 214 -13.83 -17.24 8.38
CA GLN A 214 -13.20 -17.42 9.69
C GLN A 214 -14.18 -17.07 10.82
N GLN A 215 -14.88 -15.94 10.71
CA GLN A 215 -15.89 -15.54 11.69
C GLN A 215 -17.03 -16.56 11.78
N GLY A 216 -17.57 -17.00 10.64
CA GLY A 216 -18.63 -18.01 10.61
C GLY A 216 -18.19 -19.36 11.17
N GLN A 217 -16.94 -19.77 10.94
CA GLN A 217 -16.40 -20.99 11.53
C GLN A 217 -16.21 -20.90 13.04
N GLN A 218 -15.71 -19.77 13.54
CA GLN A 218 -15.56 -19.57 14.99
C GLN A 218 -16.92 -19.57 15.68
N GLN A 219 -17.91 -18.86 15.13
CA GLN A 219 -19.26 -18.82 15.68
C GLN A 219 -19.91 -20.21 15.66
N GLY A 220 -19.85 -20.92 14.53
CA GLY A 220 -20.42 -22.27 14.43
C GLY A 220 -19.76 -23.31 15.34
N LEU A 221 -18.44 -23.18 15.58
CA LEU A 221 -17.73 -24.04 16.52
C LEU A 221 -18.16 -23.75 17.97
N GLN A 222 -18.34 -22.48 18.32
CA GLN A 222 -18.75 -22.08 19.67
C GLN A 222 -20.20 -22.51 19.96
N GLU A 223 -21.12 -22.28 19.03
CA GLU A 223 -22.51 -22.72 19.13
C GLU A 223 -22.60 -24.26 19.21
N GLY A 224 -21.89 -24.98 18.34
CA GLY A 224 -21.86 -26.45 18.36
C GLY A 224 -21.25 -27.04 19.63
N ARG A 225 -20.24 -26.37 20.22
CA ARG A 225 -19.67 -26.78 21.51
C ARG A 225 -20.69 -26.60 22.65
N GLN A 226 -21.34 -25.45 22.72
CA GLN A 226 -22.33 -25.15 23.76
C GLN A 226 -23.54 -26.10 23.67
N GLU A 227 -24.05 -26.37 22.47
CA GLU A 227 -25.11 -27.36 22.26
C GLU A 227 -24.67 -28.77 22.70
N GLY A 228 -23.43 -29.16 22.40
CA GLY A 228 -22.85 -30.43 22.81
C GLY A 228 -22.72 -30.56 24.34
N GLU A 229 -22.18 -29.54 25.01
CA GLU A 229 -22.05 -29.45 26.47
C GLU A 229 -23.43 -29.57 27.15
N TYR A 230 -24.41 -28.81 26.65
CA TYR A 230 -25.80 -28.87 27.14
C TYR A 230 -26.38 -30.28 27.01
N LEU A 231 -26.27 -30.91 25.84
CA LEU A 231 -26.85 -32.23 25.58
C LEU A 231 -26.22 -33.30 26.48
N ILE A 232 -24.91 -33.26 26.67
CA ILE A 232 -24.18 -34.22 27.51
C ILE A 232 -24.54 -34.00 28.98
N LEU A 233 -24.46 -32.76 29.48
CA LEU A 233 -24.76 -32.46 30.87
C LEU A 233 -26.21 -32.81 31.20
N SER A 234 -27.17 -32.46 30.35
CA SER A 234 -28.59 -32.82 30.52
C SER A 234 -28.80 -34.34 30.62
N ARG A 235 -28.12 -35.13 29.78
CA ARG A 235 -28.17 -36.62 29.86
C ARG A 235 -27.61 -37.15 31.17
N ILE A 236 -26.47 -36.62 31.63
CA ILE A 236 -25.83 -37.08 32.87
C ILE A 236 -26.68 -36.69 34.08
N LEU A 237 -27.21 -35.48 34.11
CA LEU A 237 -28.10 -35.02 35.19
C LEU A 237 -29.39 -35.84 35.26
N THR A 238 -29.98 -36.15 34.10
CA THR A 238 -31.16 -37.02 34.03
C THR A 238 -30.85 -38.42 34.57
N ARG A 239 -29.65 -38.95 34.29
CA ARG A 239 -29.22 -40.27 34.78
C ARG A 239 -28.91 -40.27 36.29
N ARG A 240 -28.34 -39.19 36.82
CA ARG A 240 -27.92 -39.08 38.23
C ARG A 240 -29.07 -38.71 39.17
N PHE A 241 -29.92 -37.78 38.75
CA PHE A 241 -30.97 -37.18 39.59
C PHE A 241 -32.40 -37.54 39.16
N GLY A 242 -32.57 -38.30 38.06
CA GLY A 242 -33.87 -38.63 37.50
C GLY A 242 -34.44 -37.52 36.62
N ALA A 243 -35.75 -37.52 36.38
CA ALA A 243 -36.39 -36.56 35.49
C ALA A 243 -36.14 -35.11 35.93
N LEU A 244 -35.52 -34.31 35.05
CA LEU A 244 -35.19 -32.92 35.37
C LEU A 244 -36.45 -32.06 35.50
N PRO A 245 -36.63 -31.33 36.62
CA PRO A 245 -37.75 -30.40 36.76
C PRO A 245 -37.64 -29.24 35.77
N ARG A 246 -38.78 -28.63 35.42
CA ARG A 246 -38.88 -27.60 34.38
C ARG A 246 -37.93 -26.41 34.58
N TRP A 247 -37.70 -26.01 35.83
CA TRP A 247 -36.78 -24.92 36.15
C TRP A 247 -35.32 -25.25 35.79
N ALA A 248 -34.90 -26.51 35.96
CA ALA A 248 -33.54 -26.94 35.65
C ALA A 248 -33.31 -27.03 34.13
N GLN A 249 -34.32 -27.50 33.39
CA GLN A 249 -34.28 -27.54 31.92
C GLN A 249 -34.17 -26.12 31.34
N VAL A 250 -34.98 -25.17 31.83
CA VAL A 250 -34.93 -23.78 31.38
C VAL A 250 -33.56 -23.15 31.68
N ARG A 251 -32.95 -23.49 32.82
CA ARG A 251 -31.63 -22.96 33.17
C ARG A 251 -30.52 -23.52 32.28
N LEU A 252 -30.55 -24.83 31.99
CA LEU A 252 -29.58 -25.48 31.10
C LEU A 252 -29.66 -24.96 29.65
N ILE A 253 -30.86 -24.68 29.14
CA ILE A 253 -31.06 -24.16 27.78
C ILE A 253 -30.49 -22.74 27.62
N ASN A 254 -30.55 -21.92 28.68
CA ASN A 254 -30.09 -20.53 28.65
C ASN A 254 -28.68 -20.33 29.23
N ALA A 255 -27.99 -21.42 29.57
CA ALA A 255 -26.66 -21.36 30.18
C ALA A 255 -25.59 -21.02 29.15
N SER A 256 -24.63 -20.16 29.52
CA SER A 256 -23.41 -19.96 28.74
C SER A 256 -22.52 -21.20 28.80
N SER A 257 -21.57 -21.34 27.85
CA SER A 257 -20.58 -22.43 27.88
C SER A 257 -19.79 -22.45 29.19
N GLU A 258 -19.42 -21.28 29.73
CA GLU A 258 -18.74 -21.16 31.04
C GLU A 258 -19.59 -21.69 32.20
N GLN A 259 -20.91 -21.45 32.19
CA GLN A 259 -21.81 -22.02 33.20
C GLN A 259 -21.93 -23.54 33.06
N LEU A 260 -22.01 -24.06 31.83
CA LEU A 260 -22.08 -25.49 31.56
C LEU A 260 -20.78 -26.22 31.98
N GLU A 261 -19.62 -25.62 31.75
CA GLU A 261 -18.32 -26.15 32.22
C GLU A 261 -18.24 -26.16 33.74
N ASN A 262 -18.56 -25.05 34.40
CA ASN A 262 -18.54 -24.96 35.87
C ASN A 262 -19.48 -25.98 36.54
N TRP A 263 -20.68 -26.19 35.98
CA TRP A 263 -21.58 -27.22 36.47
C TRP A 263 -21.07 -28.63 36.15
N SER A 264 -20.35 -28.82 35.05
CA SER A 264 -19.76 -30.13 34.71
C SER A 264 -18.63 -30.52 35.68
N GLU A 265 -17.81 -29.57 36.13
CA GLU A 265 -16.75 -29.82 37.12
C GLU A 265 -17.31 -30.18 38.50
N ARG A 266 -18.36 -29.46 38.93
CA ARG A 266 -19.04 -29.69 40.22
C ARG A 266 -19.94 -30.92 40.21
N LEU A 267 -20.12 -31.56 39.06
CA LEU A 267 -21.08 -32.64 38.85
C LEU A 267 -20.83 -33.84 39.74
N LEU A 268 -19.57 -34.13 40.10
CA LEU A 268 -19.22 -35.28 40.93
C LEU A 268 -19.44 -35.01 42.42
N ASP A 269 -19.27 -33.77 42.86
CA ASP A 269 -19.27 -33.39 44.27
C ASP A 269 -20.62 -32.86 44.75
N ALA A 270 -21.45 -32.30 43.86
CA ALA A 270 -22.71 -31.70 44.25
C ALA A 270 -23.72 -32.77 44.74
N PRO A 271 -24.35 -32.60 45.91
CA PRO A 271 -25.29 -33.58 46.46
C PRO A 271 -26.68 -33.55 45.79
N ASP A 272 -27.07 -32.43 45.19
CA ASP A 272 -28.37 -32.23 44.55
C ASP A 272 -28.33 -31.22 43.38
N LEU A 273 -29.42 -31.20 42.59
CA LEU A 273 -29.61 -30.31 41.44
C LEU A 273 -29.54 -28.81 41.80
N PRO A 274 -30.19 -28.32 42.88
CA PRO A 274 -30.10 -26.92 43.28
C PRO A 274 -28.67 -26.46 43.61
N THR A 275 -27.89 -27.30 44.31
CA THR A 275 -26.50 -26.99 44.67
C THR A 275 -25.58 -27.01 43.46
N LEU A 276 -25.84 -27.93 42.53
CA LEU A 276 -25.05 -28.04 41.31
C LEU A 276 -25.25 -26.85 40.37
N LEU A 277 -26.50 -26.50 40.09
CA LEU A 277 -26.84 -25.48 39.10
C LEU A 277 -26.73 -24.06 39.67
N ASN A 278 -26.25 -23.87 40.89
CA ASN A 278 -26.11 -22.55 41.49
C ASN A 278 -24.93 -21.77 40.86
N ASP A 279 -25.12 -20.50 40.53
CA ASP A 279 -24.10 -19.64 39.91
C ASP A 279 -23.12 -19.02 40.93
N LYS A 280 -23.13 -19.52 42.17
CA LYS A 280 -22.17 -19.15 43.23
C LYS A 280 -21.14 -20.25 43.43
#